data_AF-A0A1I0GNS0-F1
#
_entry.id   AF-A0A1I0GNS0-F1
#
_cell.length_a   1.000
_cell.length_b   1.000
_cell.length_c   1.000
_cell.angle_alpha   90.00
_cell.angle_beta   90.00
_cell.angle_gamma   90.00
#
_symmetry.space_group_name_H-M   'P 1'
#
loop_
_entity.id
_entity.type
_entity.pdbx_description
1 polymer ?
#
loop_
_entity_poly.entity_id
_entity_poly.type
_entity_poly.pdbx_seq_one_letter_code
_entity_poly.pdbx_strand_id
1 'polypeptide(L)'
;MTTEKELLELMISIYENDHHQDLSKLKEYAFKRIDCCPRKKEKTFCSSCPIHCYQKIYREQIREVMKYAGKRMLFKHPIITIKHLINTIKYAIKN
;
A
#
# COMPACT_ATOMS: atom_id res chain seq x y z
N MET A 1 12.15 -5.83 9.80
CA MET A 1 10.77 -5.32 9.73
C MET A 1 10.70 -4.44 8.49
N THR A 2 9.96 -4.84 7.45
CA THR A 2 9.83 -4.02 6.23
C THR A 2 8.98 -2.80 6.54
N THR A 3 9.46 -1.61 6.24
CA THR A 3 8.70 -0.37 6.49
C THR A 3 7.53 -0.25 5.50
N GLU A 4 6.48 0.50 5.87
CA GLU A 4 5.32 0.75 4.97
C GLU A 4 5.75 1.35 3.62
N LYS A 5 6.83 2.15 3.62
CA LYS A 5 7.43 2.72 2.40
C LYS A 5 8.12 1.67 1.53
N GLU A 6 8.94 0.81 2.11
CA GLU A 6 9.62 -0.27 1.38
C GLU A 6 8.62 -1.22 0.73
N LEU A 7 7.55 -1.59 1.45
CA LEU A 7 6.48 -2.40 0.89
C LEU A 7 5.80 -1.70 -0.29
N LEU A 8 5.48 -0.41 -0.13
CA LEU A 8 4.82 0.35 -1.19
C LEU A 8 5.72 0.54 -2.41
N GLU A 9 7.02 0.77 -2.21
CA GLU A 9 8.01 0.88 -3.27
C GLU A 9 8.14 -0.43 -4.06
N LEU A 10 8.16 -1.56 -3.36
CA LEU A 10 8.12 -2.87 -4.02
C LEU A 10 6.83 -3.05 -4.84
N MET A 11 5.67 -2.67 -4.30
CA MET A 11 4.41 -2.78 -5.03
C MET A 11 4.36 -1.89 -6.27
N ILE A 12 4.85 -0.65 -6.16
CA ILE A 12 4.92 0.30 -7.28
C ILE A 12 5.87 -0.22 -8.35
N SER A 13 7.08 -0.66 -7.99
CA SER A 13 8.07 -1.17 -8.96
C SER A 13 7.56 -2.40 -9.72
N ILE A 14 6.82 -3.32 -9.07
CA ILE A 14 6.17 -4.45 -9.76
C ILE A 14 5.19 -3.94 -10.81
N TYR A 15 4.40 -2.91 -10.49
CA TYR A 15 3.42 -2.36 -11.42
C TYR A 15 4.07 -1.61 -12.58
N GLU A 16 5.06 -0.76 -12.30
CA GLU A 16 5.81 0.01 -13.30
C GLU A 16 6.48 -0.91 -14.31
N ASN A 17 7.12 -1.99 -13.84
CA ASN A 17 7.81 -2.94 -14.71
C ASN A 17 6.86 -3.70 -15.63
N ASP A 18 5.69 -4.11 -15.12
CA ASP A 18 4.72 -4.89 -15.89
C ASP A 18 3.93 -4.02 -16.89
N HIS A 19 3.72 -2.72 -16.61
CA HIS A 19 2.92 -1.82 -17.45
C HIS A 19 3.74 -0.79 -18.23
N HIS A 20 5.07 -0.77 -18.04
CA HIS A 20 5.96 0.24 -18.61
C HIS A 20 5.49 1.69 -18.37
N GLN A 21 4.96 1.94 -17.18
CA GLN A 21 4.41 3.24 -16.79
C GLN A 21 5.29 3.89 -15.71
N ASP A 22 5.53 5.20 -15.82
CA ASP A 22 6.19 5.98 -14.77
C ASP A 22 5.17 6.38 -13.66
N LEU A 23 5.42 5.90 -12.45
CA LEU A 23 4.65 6.20 -11.25
C LEU A 23 5.47 6.99 -10.21
N SER A 24 6.55 7.65 -10.62
CA SER A 24 7.39 8.51 -9.77
C SER A 24 6.58 9.52 -8.95
N LYS A 25 5.64 10.22 -9.59
CA LYS A 25 4.72 11.18 -8.93
C LYS A 25 3.84 10.53 -7.88
N LEU A 26 3.33 9.32 -8.15
CA LEU A 26 2.52 8.57 -7.20
C LEU A 26 3.37 8.13 -6.00
N LYS A 27 4.60 7.66 -6.26
CA LYS A 27 5.55 7.24 -5.23
C LYS A 27 5.91 8.40 -4.29
N GLU A 28 6.32 9.54 -4.86
CA GLU A 28 6.65 10.74 -4.10
C GLU A 28 5.47 11.22 -3.26
N TYR A 29 4.28 11.31 -3.87
CA TYR A 29 3.06 11.69 -3.18
C TYR A 29 2.78 10.75 -1.99
N ALA A 30 2.83 9.44 -2.22
CA ALA A 30 2.57 8.45 -1.20
C ALA A 30 3.57 8.51 -0.04
N PHE A 31 4.86 8.67 -0.34
CA PHE A 31 5.91 8.80 0.67
C PHE A 31 5.67 10.02 1.55
N LYS A 32 5.33 11.17 0.95
CA LYS A 32 4.96 12.38 1.69
C LYS A 32 3.76 12.16 2.60
N ARG A 33 2.72 11.42 2.14
CA ARG A 33 1.55 11.09 3.01
C ARG A 33 1.93 10.17 4.16
N ILE A 34 2.84 9.22 3.95
CA ILE A 34 3.31 8.31 5.01
C ILE A 34 4.14 9.06 6.06
N ASP A 35 5.03 9.95 5.63
CA ASP A 35 5.88 10.74 6.53
C ASP A 35 5.06 11.70 7.40
N CYS A 36 4.10 12.39 6.80
CA CYS A 36 3.25 13.34 7.51
C CYS A 36 2.02 12.69 8.15
N CYS A 37 1.97 11.36 8.29
CA CYS A 37 0.78 10.68 8.79
C CYS A 37 0.56 10.96 10.29
N PRO A 38 -0.54 11.63 10.68
CA PRO A 38 -0.80 11.93 12.10
C PRO A 38 -1.09 10.66 12.92
N ARG A 39 -1.47 9.56 12.26
CA ARG A 39 -1.94 8.32 12.89
C ARG A 39 -0.94 7.16 12.78
N LYS A 40 0.33 7.45 12.49
CA LYS A 40 1.38 6.43 12.28
C LYS A 40 1.55 5.47 13.46
N LYS A 41 1.26 5.92 14.70
CA LYS A 41 1.32 5.11 15.93
C LYS A 41 0.07 4.25 16.17
N GLU A 42 -1.07 4.65 15.63
CA GLU A 42 -2.37 3.99 15.87
C GLU A 42 -2.70 2.93 14.83
N LYS A 43 -2.22 3.12 13.59
CA LYS A 43 -2.50 2.22 12.47
C LYS A 43 -1.29 1.35 12.14
N THR A 44 -1.56 0.13 11.74
CA THR A 44 -0.55 -0.76 11.15
C THR A 44 -0.33 -0.47 9.67
N PHE A 45 -1.37 -0.12 8.90
CA PHE A 45 -1.29 0.14 7.46
C PHE A 45 -2.24 1.26 6.98
N CYS A 46 -1.89 1.93 5.87
CA CYS A 46 -2.70 2.95 5.21
C CYS A 46 -4.03 2.41 4.69
N SER A 47 -4.09 1.14 4.29
CA SER A 47 -5.31 0.48 3.80
C SER A 47 -6.42 0.41 4.84
N SER A 48 -6.06 0.32 6.13
CA SER A 48 -6.99 0.28 7.27
C SER A 48 -7.20 1.66 7.91
N CYS A 49 -6.70 2.74 7.27
CA CYS A 49 -6.80 4.07 7.83
C CYS A 49 -8.23 4.63 7.72
N PRO A 50 -8.86 5.07 8.82
CA PRO A 50 -10.22 5.63 8.79
C PRO A 50 -10.33 6.98 8.08
N ILE A 51 -9.21 7.70 7.90
CA ILE A 51 -9.22 9.05 7.32
C ILE A 51 -8.91 9.03 5.83
N HIS A 52 -9.56 9.94 5.10
CA HIS A 52 -9.32 10.15 3.67
C HIS A 52 -8.15 11.09 3.47
N CYS A 53 -6.93 10.54 3.50
CA CYS A 53 -5.72 11.34 3.31
C CYS A 53 -5.24 11.40 1.84
N TYR A 54 -5.60 10.46 0.98
CA TYR A 54 -5.20 10.53 -0.43
C TYR A 54 -6.15 11.42 -1.24
N GLN A 55 -5.59 12.26 -2.11
CA GLN A 55 -6.35 12.90 -3.19
C GLN A 55 -6.95 11.82 -4.09
N LYS A 56 -8.13 12.09 -4.65
CA LYS A 56 -8.93 11.12 -5.39
C LYS A 56 -8.14 10.44 -6.51
N ILE A 57 -7.41 11.22 -7.32
CA ILE A 57 -6.62 10.71 -8.45
C ILE A 57 -5.53 9.72 -8.01
N TYR A 58 -4.72 10.08 -7.01
CA TYR A 58 -3.67 9.20 -6.49
C TYR A 58 -4.24 8.01 -5.71
N ARG A 59 -5.42 8.16 -5.11
CA ARG A 59 -6.10 7.06 -4.41
C ARG A 59 -6.53 5.96 -5.37
N GLU A 60 -7.09 6.32 -6.52
CA GLU A 60 -7.51 5.35 -7.52
C GLU A 60 -6.29 4.60 -8.07
N GLN A 61 -5.24 5.34 -8.44
CA GLN A 61 -3.98 4.78 -8.89
C GLN A 61 -3.33 3.84 -7.87
N ILE A 62 -3.21 4.25 -6.60
CA ILE A 62 -2.56 3.40 -5.59
C ILE A 62 -3.37 2.13 -5.29
N ARG A 63 -4.70 2.17 -5.40
CA ARG A 63 -5.54 0.98 -5.21
C ARG A 63 -5.35 -0.02 -6.33
N GLU A 64 -5.20 0.46 -7.56
CA GLU A 64 -4.90 -0.38 -8.71
C GLU A 64 -3.53 -1.06 -8.55
N VAL A 65 -2.49 -0.28 -8.21
CA VAL A 65 -1.15 -0.79 -7.89
C VAL A 65 -1.21 -1.83 -6.78
N MET A 66 -1.86 -1.52 -5.65
CA MET A 66 -1.95 -2.44 -4.52
C MET A 66 -2.70 -3.73 -4.87
N LYS A 67 -3.79 -3.65 -5.65
CA LYS A 67 -4.56 -4.83 -6.10
C LYS A 67 -3.72 -5.71 -7.03
N TYR A 68 -3.05 -5.10 -7.99
CA TYR A 68 -2.26 -5.80 -9.00
C TYR A 68 -0.99 -6.44 -8.40
N ALA A 69 -0.22 -5.64 -7.66
CA ALA A 69 1.01 -6.08 -7.04
C ALA A 69 0.74 -7.01 -5.86
N GLY A 70 -0.31 -6.79 -5.07
CA GLY A 70 -0.67 -7.65 -3.95
C GLY A 70 -0.96 -9.09 -4.37
N LYS A 71 -1.68 -9.28 -5.49
CA LYS A 71 -1.91 -10.62 -6.07
C LYS A 71 -0.59 -11.31 -6.44
N ARG A 72 0.38 -10.57 -6.97
CA ARG A 72 1.71 -11.09 -7.40
C ARG A 72 2.67 -11.32 -6.23
N MET A 73 2.60 -10.48 -5.21
CA MET A 73 3.36 -10.64 -3.97
C MET A 73 2.94 -11.87 -3.19
N LEU A 74 1.65 -12.26 -3.24
CA LEU A 74 1.18 -13.52 -2.64
C LEU A 74 1.94 -14.74 -3.17
N PHE A 75 2.30 -14.74 -4.46
CA PHE A 75 3.03 -15.83 -5.10
C PHE A 75 4.53 -15.83 -4.82
N LYS A 76 5.15 -14.65 -4.60
CA LYS A 76 6.60 -14.51 -4.35
C LYS A 76 6.98 -14.52 -2.87
N HIS A 77 6.14 -13.93 -2.00
CA HIS A 77 6.39 -13.75 -0.57
C HIS A 77 5.14 -14.11 0.25
N PRO A 78 4.74 -15.40 0.30
CA PRO A 78 3.47 -15.83 0.88
C PRO A 78 3.33 -15.46 2.36
N ILE A 79 4.39 -15.58 3.17
CA ILE A 79 4.34 -15.32 4.61
C ILE A 79 4.05 -13.83 4.92
N ILE A 80 4.71 -12.90 4.21
CA ILE A 80 4.53 -11.45 4.39
C ILE A 80 3.13 -11.03 3.98
N THR A 81 2.66 -11.58 2.86
CA THR A 81 1.34 -11.28 2.30
C THR A 81 0.22 -11.82 3.19
N ILE A 82 0.36 -13.03 3.75
CA ILE A 82 -0.60 -13.62 4.69
C ILE A 82 -0.70 -12.78 5.96
N LYS A 83 0.42 -12.32 6.54
CA LYS A 83 0.40 -11.45 7.72
C LYS A 83 -0.30 -10.11 7.45
N HIS A 84 -0.09 -9.54 6.26
CA HIS A 84 -0.75 -8.30 5.82
C HIS A 84 -2.25 -8.51 5.57
N LEU A 85 -2.62 -9.63 4.94
CA LEU A 85 -4.01 -10.00 4.66
C LEU A 85 -4.80 -10.26 5.94
N ILE A 86 -4.26 -11.02 6.90
CA ILE A 86 -4.90 -11.29 8.20
C ILE A 86 -5.15 -9.99 8.97
N ASN A 87 -4.21 -9.04 8.98
CA ASN A 87 -4.41 -7.74 9.63
C ASN A 87 -5.48 -6.90 8.92
N THR A 88 -5.51 -6.92 7.58
CA THR A 88 -6.52 -6.22 6.78
C THR A 88 -7.92 -6.80 7.03
N ILE A 89 -8.05 -8.14 7.05
CA ILE A 89 -9.31 -8.85 7.31
C ILE A 89 -9.76 -8.66 8.77
N LYS A 90 -8.87 -8.72 9.75
CA LYS A 90 -9.21 -8.45 11.17
C LYS A 90 -9.81 -7.07 11.37
N TYR A 91 -9.31 -6.05 10.65
CA TYR A 91 -9.84 -4.69 10.76
C TYR A 91 -11.18 -4.52 10.03
N ALA A 92 -11.44 -5.31 8.99
CA ALA A 92 -12.70 -5.32 8.24
C ALA A 92 -13.83 -6.09 8.97
N ILE A 93 -13.50 -7.11 9.78
CA ILE A 93 -14.48 -7.89 10.55
C ILE A 93 -14.81 -7.22 11.91
N LYS A 94 -13.94 -6.33 12.41
CA LYS A 94 -14.12 -5.62 13.69
C LYS A 94 -14.91 -4.30 13.56
N ASN A 95 -15.39 -3.93 12.37
CA ASN A 95 -16.32 -2.82 12.15
C ASN A 95 -17.65 -3.34 11.62
#